data_AF-A0A501QC79-F1
#
_entry.id   AF-A0A501QC79-F1
#
_cell.length_a   1.000
_cell.length_b   1.000
_cell.length_c   1.000
_cell.angle_alpha   90.00
_cell.angle_beta   90.00
_cell.angle_gamma   90.00
#
_symmetry.space_group_name_H-M   'P 1'
#
loop_
_entity.id
_entity.type
_entity.pdbx_description
1 polymer ?
#
loop_
_entity_poly.entity_id
_entity_poly.type
_entity_poly.pdbx_seq_one_letter_code
_entity_poly.pdbx_strand_id
1 'polypeptide(L)'
;MRIKAQVPNIITLLNLFSGCIALIFAFHQDFKMAFLFVCLGIFLDFFDGFFARLFKVSSPLGLQLDSLADMVTSGVVPGLAMYYLMNQALGFPSSGWQMLFPYLGFIITLGSCYRLANFNIDTRQTDSFIGLPTPANALFILSLPLILLDNQYGFISQALSNPWILLVISLFSAFMLNAEIPLFSLKVKSASFAKNKLQIIFLTVSVLLLVFFKALGIPLLILFYILLSVLTNKKSI
;
A
#
# COMPACT_ATOMS: atom_id res chain seq x y z
N MET A 1 14.13 9.22 -31.77
CA MET A 1 13.95 7.97 -30.98
C MET A 1 14.29 8.10 -29.47
N ARG A 2 14.52 9.29 -28.88
CA ARG A 2 14.84 9.43 -27.44
C ARG A 2 13.66 9.80 -26.52
N ILE A 3 12.68 10.56 -27.02
CA ILE A 3 11.60 11.12 -26.18
C ILE A 3 10.67 10.03 -25.63
N LYS A 4 10.28 9.04 -26.44
CA LYS A 4 9.37 7.96 -26.02
C LYS A 4 9.92 7.11 -24.87
N ALA A 5 11.25 6.95 -24.80
CA ALA A 5 11.92 6.22 -23.72
C ALA A 5 11.98 7.01 -22.41
N GLN A 6 11.80 8.33 -22.43
CA GLN A 6 11.80 9.17 -21.24
C GLN A 6 10.41 9.34 -20.62
N VAL A 7 9.33 9.04 -21.37
CA VAL A 7 7.96 9.19 -20.88
C VAL A 7 7.71 8.38 -19.60
N PRO A 8 8.04 7.08 -19.51
CA PRO A 8 7.84 6.32 -18.27
C PRO A 8 8.63 6.93 -17.10
N ASN A 9 9.90 7.26 -17.29
CA ASN A 9 10.73 7.84 -16.24
C ASN A 9 10.17 9.19 -15.73
N ILE A 10 9.61 10.02 -16.60
CA ILE A 10 8.95 11.27 -16.18
C ILE A 10 7.72 10.96 -15.34
N ILE A 11 6.91 9.97 -15.72
CA ILE A 11 5.74 9.56 -14.96
C ILE A 11 6.16 9.01 -13.59
N THR A 12 7.22 8.20 -13.52
CA THR A 12 7.81 7.73 -12.26
C THR A 12 8.28 8.89 -11.37
N LEU A 13 8.90 9.93 -11.95
CA LEU A 13 9.27 11.13 -11.20
C LEU A 13 8.05 11.92 -10.71
N LEU A 14 6.92 11.89 -11.42
CA LEU A 14 5.66 12.47 -10.95
C LEU A 14 5.04 11.64 -9.82
N ASN A 15 5.19 10.30 -9.83
CA ASN A 15 4.87 9.46 -8.67
C ASN A 15 5.68 9.92 -7.46
N LEU A 16 7.01 9.98 -7.57
CA LEU A 16 7.89 10.47 -6.50
C LEU A 16 7.49 11.86 -6.00
N PHE A 17 7.22 12.80 -6.92
CA PHE A 17 6.81 14.15 -6.56
C PHE A 17 5.48 14.16 -5.78
N SER A 18 4.52 13.32 -6.18
CA SER A 18 3.26 13.12 -5.46
C SER A 18 3.50 12.55 -4.06
N GLY A 19 4.41 11.59 -3.92
CA GLY A 19 4.84 11.05 -2.62
C GLY A 19 5.46 12.12 -1.70
N CYS A 20 6.32 12.99 -2.23
CA CYS A 20 6.88 14.12 -1.49
C CYS A 20 5.79 15.09 -1.00
N ILE A 21 4.81 15.41 -1.84
CA ILE A 21 3.68 16.26 -1.43
C ILE A 21 2.85 15.57 -0.35
N ALA A 22 2.55 14.27 -0.52
CA ALA A 22 1.82 13.48 0.47
C ALA A 22 2.54 13.44 1.82
N LEU A 23 3.87 13.35 1.82
CA LEU A 23 4.70 13.38 3.03
C LEU A 23 4.50 14.68 3.81
N ILE A 24 4.48 15.82 3.12
CA ILE A 24 4.24 17.13 3.74
C ILE A 24 2.84 17.22 4.32
N PHE A 25 1.81 16.76 3.60
CA PHE A 25 0.45 16.73 4.15
C PHE A 25 0.32 15.80 5.36
N ALA A 26 0.95 14.62 5.32
CA ALA A 26 0.98 13.69 6.45
C ALA A 26 1.70 14.30 7.66
N PHE A 27 2.80 15.02 7.44
CA PHE A 27 3.52 15.75 8.49
C PHE A 27 2.64 16.81 9.16
N HIS A 28 1.85 17.53 8.37
CA HIS A 28 0.85 18.50 8.86
C HIS A 28 -0.47 17.86 9.30
N GLN A 29 -0.54 16.53 9.39
CA GLN A 29 -1.71 15.78 9.88
C GLN A 29 -2.95 15.90 8.98
N ASP A 30 -2.80 16.41 7.75
CA ASP A 30 -3.84 16.37 6.73
C ASP A 30 -3.79 15.02 6.01
N PHE A 31 -4.27 13.99 6.71
CA PHE A 31 -4.27 12.63 6.18
C PHE A 31 -5.20 12.43 5.00
N LYS A 32 -6.20 13.30 4.80
CA LYS A 32 -7.08 13.27 3.63
C LYS A 32 -6.30 13.64 2.38
N MET A 33 -5.56 14.75 2.41
CA MET A 33 -4.72 15.16 1.30
C MET A 33 -3.53 14.22 1.11
N ALA A 34 -2.90 13.74 2.19
CA ALA A 34 -1.84 12.74 2.10
C ALA A 34 -2.32 11.46 1.41
N PHE A 35 -3.49 10.95 1.78
CA PHE A 35 -4.09 9.77 1.15
C PHE A 35 -4.39 10.02 -0.34
N LEU A 36 -4.92 11.19 -0.69
CA LEU A 36 -5.22 11.56 -2.08
C LEU A 36 -3.95 11.60 -2.94
N PHE A 37 -2.88 12.23 -2.45
CA PHE A 37 -1.61 12.30 -3.18
C PHE A 37 -0.89 10.94 -3.26
N VAL A 38 -1.02 10.07 -2.26
CA VAL A 38 -0.55 8.67 -2.38
C VAL A 38 -1.37 7.91 -3.43
N CYS A 39 -2.70 8.06 -3.46
CA CYS A 39 -3.52 7.49 -4.51
C CYS A 39 -3.10 7.98 -5.90
N LEU A 40 -2.79 9.27 -6.03
CA LEU A 40 -2.27 9.85 -7.27
C LEU A 40 -0.90 9.26 -7.64
N GLY A 41 0.02 9.10 -6.68
CA GLY A 41 1.31 8.47 -6.91
C GLY A 41 1.18 7.03 -7.40
N ILE A 42 0.35 6.22 -6.73
CA ILE A 42 0.03 4.84 -7.13
C ILE A 42 -0.63 4.79 -8.52
N PHE A 43 -1.47 5.77 -8.84
CA PHE A 43 -2.06 5.88 -10.17
C PHE A 43 -0.99 6.17 -11.23
N LEU A 44 -0.04 7.07 -10.95
CA LEU A 44 1.05 7.39 -11.87
C LEU A 44 2.00 6.20 -12.06
N ASP A 45 2.33 5.48 -10.98
CA ASP A 45 3.09 4.23 -10.97
C ASP A 45 2.51 3.20 -11.96
N PHE A 46 1.20 2.96 -11.89
CA PHE A 46 0.53 2.08 -12.84
C PHE A 46 0.70 2.55 -14.30
N PHE A 47 0.68 3.85 -14.54
CA PHE A 47 0.80 4.45 -15.87
C PHE A 47 2.23 4.39 -16.43
N ASP A 48 3.27 4.51 -15.62
CA ASP A 48 4.64 4.37 -16.12
C ASP A 48 4.89 2.95 -16.65
N GLY A 49 4.43 1.92 -15.94
CA GLY A 49 4.56 0.52 -16.33
C GLY A 49 3.66 0.20 -17.52
N PHE A 50 2.51 0.86 -17.65
CA PHE A 50 1.67 0.78 -18.84
C PHE A 50 2.38 1.35 -20.07
N PHE A 51 2.93 2.57 -20.00
CA PHE A 51 3.60 3.22 -21.12
C PHE A 51 4.95 2.57 -21.47
N ALA A 52 5.70 2.07 -20.49
CA ALA A 52 6.93 1.32 -20.72
C ALA A 52 6.66 0.07 -21.58
N ARG A 53 5.58 -0.67 -21.28
CA ARG A 53 5.13 -1.82 -22.08
C ARG A 53 4.60 -1.42 -23.45
N LEU A 54 3.76 -0.38 -23.51
CA LEU A 54 3.17 0.12 -24.75
C LEU A 54 4.24 0.56 -25.76
N PHE A 55 5.26 1.28 -25.28
CA PHE A 55 6.36 1.77 -26.12
C PHE A 55 7.51 0.77 -26.28
N LYS A 56 7.45 -0.38 -25.60
CA LYS A 56 8.52 -1.39 -25.56
C LYS A 56 9.87 -0.81 -25.12
N VAL A 57 9.84 0.04 -24.10
CA VAL A 57 10.99 0.75 -23.54
C VAL A 57 11.16 0.39 -22.06
N SER A 58 11.61 -0.84 -21.80
CA SER A 58 12.07 -1.25 -20.47
C SER A 58 13.57 -0.96 -20.34
N SER A 59 13.99 -0.33 -19.23
CA SER A 59 15.41 -0.06 -18.96
C SER A 59 15.77 -0.38 -17.51
N PRO A 60 17.03 -0.79 -17.22
CA PRO A 60 17.49 -1.00 -15.85
C PRO A 60 17.35 0.25 -14.97
N LEU A 61 17.57 1.44 -15.55
CA LEU A 61 17.38 2.70 -14.85
C LEU A 61 15.91 2.90 -14.44
N GLY A 62 14.96 2.68 -15.36
CA GLY A 62 13.54 2.84 -15.09
C GLY A 62 13.05 1.89 -13.99
N LEU A 63 13.51 0.64 -14.00
CA LEU A 63 13.20 -0.34 -12.95
C LEU A 63 13.68 0.12 -11.56
N GLN A 64 14.89 0.64 -11.46
CA GLN A 64 15.43 1.14 -10.19
C GLN A 64 14.73 2.43 -9.75
N LEU A 65 14.45 3.32 -10.71
CA LEU A 65 13.77 4.59 -10.47
C LEU A 65 12.36 4.38 -9.93
N ASP A 66 11.64 3.39 -10.48
CA ASP A 66 10.32 2.94 -10.04
C ASP A 66 10.33 2.55 -8.56
N SER A 67 11.18 1.60 -8.18
CA SER A 67 11.31 1.17 -6.78
C SER A 67 11.73 2.31 -5.82
N LEU A 68 12.57 3.25 -6.27
CA LEU A 68 12.96 4.40 -5.46
C LEU A 68 11.83 5.40 -5.27
N ALA A 69 11.04 5.67 -6.32
CA ALA A 69 9.85 6.52 -6.25
C ALA A 69 8.79 5.90 -5.33
N ASP A 70 8.54 4.60 -5.54
CA ASP A 70 7.54 3.83 -4.83
C ASP A 70 7.93 3.65 -3.34
N MET A 71 9.23 3.63 -3.03
CA MET A 71 9.71 3.65 -1.65
C MET A 71 9.29 4.92 -0.90
N VAL A 72 9.30 6.09 -1.55
CA VAL A 72 8.86 7.34 -0.93
C VAL A 72 7.33 7.33 -0.78
N THR A 73 6.60 7.14 -1.87
CA THR A 73 5.14 7.21 -1.92
C THR A 73 4.47 6.12 -1.08
N SER A 74 4.89 4.87 -1.27
CA SER A 74 4.24 3.68 -0.72
C SER A 74 4.98 3.08 0.48
N GLY A 75 6.17 3.58 0.83
CA GLY A 75 6.98 3.11 1.97
C GLY A 75 7.14 4.15 3.09
N VAL A 76 7.61 5.35 2.77
CA VAL A 76 7.91 6.40 3.77
C VAL A 76 6.64 7.07 4.27
N VAL A 77 5.75 7.52 3.37
CA VAL A 77 4.50 8.19 3.75
C VAL A 77 3.62 7.37 4.71
N PRO A 78 3.33 6.08 4.46
CA PRO A 78 2.58 5.27 5.43
C PRO A 78 3.34 5.04 6.75
N GLY A 79 4.67 4.94 6.72
CA GLY A 79 5.48 4.87 7.94
C GLY A 79 5.36 6.12 8.81
N LEU A 80 5.37 7.31 8.18
CA LEU A 80 5.14 8.59 8.86
C LEU A 80 3.73 8.69 9.43
N ALA A 81 2.71 8.23 8.69
CA ALA A 81 1.33 8.20 9.19
C ALA A 81 1.21 7.30 10.43
N MET A 82 1.81 6.11 10.40
CA MET A 82 1.82 5.22 11.56
C MET A 82 2.63 5.78 12.74
N TYR A 83 3.77 6.42 12.48
CA TYR A 83 4.52 7.17 13.49
C TYR A 83 3.61 8.17 14.19
N TYR A 84 2.86 8.97 13.43
CA TYR A 84 1.95 9.95 14.01
C TYR A 84 0.85 9.29 14.85
N LEU A 85 0.22 8.23 14.35
CA LEU A 85 -0.81 7.50 15.10
C LEU A 85 -0.29 6.97 16.44
N MET A 86 0.91 6.38 16.46
CA MET A 86 1.53 5.90 17.70
C MET A 86 1.87 7.05 18.66
N ASN A 87 2.34 8.18 18.14
CA ASN A 87 2.65 9.36 18.93
C ASN A 87 1.39 9.97 19.55
N GLN A 88 0.31 10.06 18.77
CA GLN A 88 -1.00 10.51 19.21
C GLN A 88 -1.60 9.58 20.27
N ALA A 89 -1.52 8.26 20.07
CA ALA A 89 -2.00 7.24 21.01
C ALA A 89 -1.30 7.30 22.39
N LEU A 90 -0.07 7.81 22.44
CA LEU A 90 0.70 8.03 23.68
C LEU A 90 0.55 9.44 24.25
N GLY A 91 -0.19 10.34 23.59
CA GLY A 91 -0.39 11.71 24.05
C GLY A 91 0.82 12.63 23.83
N PHE A 92 1.60 12.43 22.77
CA PHE A 92 2.78 13.23 22.42
C PHE A 92 3.82 13.35 23.55
N PRO A 93 4.36 12.21 24.02
CA PRO A 93 5.31 12.17 25.13
C PRO A 93 6.58 12.97 24.80
N SER A 94 7.04 13.79 25.75
CA SER A 94 8.24 14.62 25.61
C SER A 94 9.49 14.05 26.31
N SER A 95 9.38 12.90 26.98
CA SER A 95 10.49 12.26 27.69
C SER A 95 10.29 10.74 27.85
N GLY A 96 11.38 10.05 28.20
CA GLY A 96 11.38 8.61 28.45
C GLY A 96 11.28 7.75 27.18
N TRP A 97 11.10 6.45 27.37
CA TRP A 97 11.01 5.47 26.27
C TRP A 97 9.81 5.73 25.35
N GLN A 98 8.76 6.36 25.86
CA GLN A 98 7.55 6.69 25.12
C GLN A 98 7.81 7.68 23.98
N MET A 99 8.85 8.54 24.09
CA MET A 99 9.28 9.41 22.99
C MET A 99 9.87 8.62 21.81
N LEU A 100 10.48 7.47 22.08
CA LEU A 100 11.11 6.62 21.06
C LEU A 100 10.13 5.62 20.44
N PHE A 101 9.06 5.27 21.16
CA PHE A 101 8.09 4.27 20.71
C PHE A 101 7.46 4.57 19.33
N PRO A 102 7.05 5.81 19.00
CA PRO A 102 6.44 6.11 17.70
C PRO A 102 7.33 5.82 16.49
N TYR A 103 8.66 5.85 16.65
CA TYR A 103 9.59 5.50 15.57
C TYR A 103 9.45 4.06 15.09
N LEU A 104 8.83 3.17 15.89
CA LEU A 104 8.46 1.82 15.48
C LEU A 104 7.43 1.82 14.33
N GLY A 105 6.72 2.92 14.08
CA GLY A 105 5.87 3.07 12.89
C GLY A 105 6.65 2.89 11.58
N PHE A 106 7.94 3.24 11.55
CA PHE A 106 8.81 3.07 10.39
C PHE A 106 9.22 1.61 10.12
N ILE A 107 8.81 0.64 10.96
CA ILE A 107 8.90 -0.80 10.61
C ILE A 107 8.22 -1.07 9.26
N ILE A 108 7.12 -0.36 8.95
CA ILE A 108 6.42 -0.43 7.67
C ILE A 108 7.33 0.01 6.51
N THR A 109 8.06 1.11 6.71
CA THR A 109 9.03 1.64 5.75
C THR A 109 10.17 0.65 5.53
N LEU A 110 10.72 0.06 6.59
CA LEU A 110 11.76 -0.96 6.49
C LEU A 110 11.28 -2.21 5.75
N GLY A 111 10.08 -2.69 6.08
CA GLY A 111 9.46 -3.83 5.40
C GLY A 111 9.18 -3.57 3.92
N SER A 112 8.78 -2.33 3.58
CA SER A 112 8.52 -1.92 2.19
C SER A 112 9.81 -1.84 1.37
N CYS A 113 10.88 -1.29 1.95
CA CYS A 113 12.19 -1.23 1.32
C CYS A 113 12.73 -2.63 0.99
N TYR A 114 12.71 -3.53 1.97
CA TYR A 114 13.17 -4.91 1.78
C TYR A 114 12.36 -5.64 0.70
N ARG A 115 11.03 -5.46 0.70
CA ARG A 115 10.15 -6.01 -0.34
C ARG A 115 10.52 -5.50 -1.73
N LEU A 116 10.65 -4.19 -1.91
CA LEU A 116 10.95 -3.57 -3.20
C LEU A 116 12.34 -4.01 -3.73
N ALA A 117 13.32 -4.11 -2.84
CA ALA A 117 14.64 -4.63 -3.19
C ALA A 117 14.57 -6.09 -3.67
N ASN A 118 13.87 -6.95 -2.92
CA ASN A 118 13.66 -8.36 -3.30
C ASN A 118 12.89 -8.51 -4.61
N PHE A 119 11.87 -7.68 -4.84
CA PHE A 119 11.07 -7.71 -6.07
C PHE A 119 11.92 -7.53 -7.33
N ASN A 120 12.96 -6.69 -7.28
CA ASN A 120 13.85 -6.46 -8.42
C ASN A 120 14.84 -7.59 -8.71
N ILE A 121 15.08 -8.49 -7.75
CA ILE A 121 16.04 -9.60 -7.90
C ILE A 121 15.35 -10.98 -7.99
N ASP A 122 14.07 -11.09 -7.63
CA ASP A 122 13.33 -12.34 -7.65
C ASP A 122 12.81 -12.68 -9.06
N THR A 123 13.36 -13.73 -9.65
CA THR A 123 13.01 -14.20 -11.01
C THR A 123 11.71 -15.01 -11.06
N ARG A 124 11.09 -15.33 -9.90
CA ARG A 124 9.87 -16.14 -9.80
C ARG A 124 8.58 -15.34 -10.05
N GLN A 125 8.66 -14.02 -10.15
CA GLN A 125 7.53 -13.08 -10.21
C GLN A 125 6.87 -13.01 -11.61
N THR A 126 6.61 -14.15 -12.28
CA THR A 126 6.14 -14.18 -13.68
C THR A 126 4.63 -14.07 -13.83
N ASP A 127 3.85 -14.85 -13.07
CA ASP A 127 2.39 -14.96 -13.24
C ASP A 127 1.56 -14.64 -11.98
N SER A 128 2.18 -14.55 -10.81
CA SER A 128 1.54 -14.23 -9.52
C SER A 128 2.44 -13.34 -8.68
N PHE A 129 1.84 -12.40 -7.94
CA PHE A 129 2.57 -11.63 -6.95
C PHE A 129 2.85 -12.51 -5.73
N ILE A 130 4.09 -12.50 -5.26
CA ILE A 130 4.48 -13.13 -4.00
C ILE A 130 4.55 -12.02 -2.95
N GLY A 131 3.67 -12.09 -1.94
CA GLY A 131 3.55 -11.08 -0.88
C GLY A 131 2.67 -9.88 -1.24
N LEU A 132 2.25 -9.12 -0.22
CA LEU A 132 1.36 -7.95 -0.38
C LEU A 132 2.05 -6.82 -1.14
N PRO A 133 1.44 -6.22 -2.19
CA PRO A 133 2.01 -5.07 -2.88
C PRO A 133 2.19 -3.83 -1.98
N THR A 134 3.28 -3.08 -2.18
CA THR A 134 3.55 -1.81 -1.47
C THR A 134 2.40 -0.81 -1.59
N PRO A 135 1.81 -0.57 -2.80
CA PRO A 135 0.62 0.27 -2.92
C PRO A 135 -0.55 -0.19 -2.05
N ALA A 136 -0.85 -1.49 -2.03
CA ALA A 136 -1.95 -2.02 -1.23
C ALA A 136 -1.69 -1.80 0.26
N ASN A 137 -0.47 -2.05 0.73
CA ASN A 137 -0.09 -1.79 2.11
C ASN A 137 -0.16 -0.30 2.47
N ALA A 138 0.27 0.59 1.57
CA ALA A 138 0.19 2.04 1.77
C ALA A 138 -1.27 2.49 1.96
N LEU A 139 -2.18 2.02 1.11
CA LEU A 139 -3.62 2.30 1.24
C LEU A 139 -4.21 1.76 2.55
N PHE A 140 -3.79 0.55 2.97
CA PHE A 140 -4.19 -0.02 4.26
C PHE A 140 -3.79 0.92 5.41
N ILE A 141 -2.52 1.30 5.50
CA ILE A 141 -2.01 2.10 6.61
C ILE A 141 -2.58 3.52 6.62
N LEU A 142 -2.66 4.18 5.47
CA LEU A 142 -3.19 5.55 5.37
C LEU A 142 -4.71 5.62 5.55
N SER A 143 -5.43 4.51 5.45
CA SER A 143 -6.85 4.47 5.81
C SER A 143 -7.09 4.56 7.32
N LEU A 144 -6.15 4.13 8.15
CA LEU A 144 -6.28 4.10 9.61
C LEU A 144 -6.51 5.51 10.23
N PRO A 145 -5.70 6.54 9.92
CA PRO A 145 -5.99 7.89 10.41
C PRO A 145 -7.32 8.43 9.88
N LEU A 146 -7.74 8.05 8.66
CA LEU A 146 -9.04 8.47 8.11
C LEU A 146 -10.23 7.89 8.88
N ILE A 147 -10.11 6.66 9.38
CA ILE A 147 -11.13 6.02 10.22
C ILE A 147 -11.28 6.77 11.55
N LEU A 148 -10.16 7.19 12.15
CA LEU A 148 -10.16 8.00 13.38
C LEU A 148 -10.81 9.38 13.18
N LEU A 149 -10.73 9.97 11.96
CA LEU A 149 -11.37 11.24 11.66
C LEU A 149 -12.91 11.15 11.57
N ASP A 150 -13.44 10.03 11.09
CA ASP A 150 -14.89 9.84 10.89
C ASP A 150 -15.60 9.47 12.22
N ASN A 151 -14.89 8.88 13.18
CA ASN A 151 -15.37 8.51 14.53
C ASN A 151 -16.69 7.70 14.58
N GLN A 152 -17.09 7.08 13.47
CA GLN A 152 -18.35 6.32 13.39
C GLN A 152 -18.26 4.96 14.11
N TYR A 153 -17.06 4.41 14.28
CA TYR A 153 -16.84 3.05 14.77
C TYR A 153 -16.10 3.07 16.11
N GLY A 154 -16.81 3.36 17.21
CA GLY A 154 -16.22 3.59 18.53
C GLY A 154 -15.24 2.49 19.01
N PHE A 155 -15.59 1.22 18.82
CA PHE A 155 -14.69 0.09 19.17
C PHE A 155 -13.39 0.11 18.35
N ILE A 156 -13.48 0.40 17.05
CA ILE A 156 -12.32 0.45 16.16
C ILE A 156 -11.47 1.67 16.49
N SER A 157 -12.08 2.84 16.74
CA SER A 157 -11.35 4.03 17.17
C SER A 157 -10.60 3.82 18.48
N GLN A 158 -11.21 3.12 19.44
CA GLN A 158 -10.56 2.75 20.70
C GLN A 158 -9.37 1.80 20.47
N ALA A 159 -9.53 0.82 19.58
CA ALA A 159 -8.43 -0.09 19.23
C ALA A 159 -7.27 0.65 18.54
N LEU A 160 -7.56 1.54 17.60
CA LEU A 160 -6.56 2.33 16.88
C LEU A 160 -5.92 3.43 17.74
N SER A 161 -6.51 3.74 18.90
CA SER A 161 -5.93 4.64 19.91
C SER A 161 -5.01 3.90 20.91
N ASN A 162 -4.82 2.58 20.76
CA ASN A 162 -3.90 1.81 21.58
C ASN A 162 -2.55 1.65 20.85
N PRO A 163 -1.44 2.17 21.41
CA PRO A 163 -0.13 2.14 20.76
C PRO A 163 0.40 0.71 20.53
N TRP A 164 0.02 -0.25 21.37
CA TRP A 164 0.42 -1.66 21.21
C TRP A 164 -0.31 -2.33 20.06
N ILE A 165 -1.57 -1.98 19.82
CA ILE A 165 -2.33 -2.47 18.67
C ILE A 165 -1.71 -1.92 17.38
N LEU A 166 -1.35 -0.63 17.36
CA LEU A 166 -0.64 -0.03 16.23
C LEU A 166 0.71 -0.72 15.96
N LEU A 167 1.45 -1.11 17.00
CA LEU A 167 2.70 -1.85 16.85
C LEU A 167 2.47 -3.24 16.23
N VAL A 168 1.46 -3.96 16.69
CA VAL A 168 1.06 -5.25 16.09
C VAL A 168 0.69 -5.07 14.62
N ILE A 169 -0.03 -4.00 14.27
CA ILE A 169 -0.37 -3.67 12.87
C ILE A 169 0.91 -3.41 12.05
N SER A 170 1.88 -2.64 12.57
CA SER A 170 3.15 -2.39 11.88
C SER A 170 3.94 -3.66 11.62
N LEU A 171 4.03 -4.55 12.61
CA LEU A 171 4.71 -5.85 12.48
C LEU A 171 3.99 -6.75 11.48
N PHE A 172 2.65 -6.81 11.55
CA PHE A 172 1.84 -7.58 10.61
C PHE A 172 1.97 -7.04 9.18
N SER A 173 2.02 -5.73 8.99
CA SER A 173 2.26 -5.08 7.70
C SER A 173 3.62 -5.48 7.11
N ALA A 174 4.70 -5.38 7.90
CA ALA A 174 6.03 -5.79 7.46
C ALA A 174 6.11 -7.29 7.14
N PHE A 175 5.43 -8.14 7.92
CA PHE A 175 5.29 -9.56 7.63
C PHE A 175 4.55 -9.78 6.32
N MET A 176 3.37 -9.17 6.12
CA MET A 176 2.56 -9.36 4.92
C MET A 176 3.23 -8.87 3.64
N LEU A 177 4.00 -7.80 3.71
CA LEU A 177 4.81 -7.30 2.58
C LEU A 177 5.82 -8.34 2.10
N ASN A 178 6.38 -9.14 3.01
CA ASN A 178 7.52 -10.02 2.73
C ASN A 178 7.19 -11.51 2.82
N ALA A 179 5.97 -11.87 3.22
CA ALA A 179 5.51 -13.25 3.27
C ALA A 179 5.39 -13.82 1.86
N GLU A 180 5.85 -15.06 1.65
CA GLU A 180 5.77 -15.76 0.36
C GLU A 180 4.35 -16.29 0.07
N ILE A 181 3.33 -15.45 0.24
CA ILE A 181 1.93 -15.80 -0.03
C ILE A 181 1.64 -15.43 -1.49
N PRO A 182 1.29 -16.40 -2.37
CA PRO A 182 0.86 -16.08 -3.72
C PRO A 182 -0.46 -15.30 -3.65
N LEU A 183 -0.55 -14.16 -4.31
CA LEU A 183 -1.80 -13.42 -4.39
C LEU A 183 -2.45 -13.67 -5.76
N PHE A 184 -3.75 -13.95 -5.76
CA PHE A 184 -4.43 -14.28 -6.99
C PHE A 184 -4.49 -13.06 -7.91
N SER A 185 -4.39 -13.31 -9.22
CA SER A 185 -4.42 -12.25 -10.22
C SER A 185 -5.83 -11.69 -10.40
N LEU A 186 -5.93 -10.37 -10.24
CA LEU A 186 -7.15 -9.59 -10.54
C LEU A 186 -7.38 -9.38 -12.05
N LYS A 187 -6.46 -9.84 -12.92
CA LYS A 187 -6.60 -9.71 -14.37
C LYS A 187 -7.76 -10.57 -14.88
N VAL A 188 -8.74 -9.95 -15.53
CA VAL A 188 -9.82 -10.62 -16.23
C VAL A 188 -9.27 -11.22 -17.52
N LYS A 189 -9.17 -12.56 -17.60
CA LYS A 189 -8.56 -13.26 -18.73
C LYS A 189 -9.56 -13.60 -19.85
N SER A 190 -10.86 -13.48 -19.60
CA SER A 190 -11.91 -13.72 -20.60
C SER A 190 -13.20 -12.97 -20.25
N ALA A 191 -14.15 -12.82 -21.18
CA ALA A 191 -15.47 -12.25 -20.87
C ALA A 191 -16.46 -13.26 -20.23
N SER A 192 -16.02 -14.51 -19.98
CA SER A 192 -16.89 -15.57 -19.44
C SER A 192 -17.04 -15.45 -17.93
N PHE A 193 -18.28 -15.37 -17.45
CA PHE A 193 -18.63 -15.32 -16.02
C PHE A 193 -18.11 -16.53 -15.24
N ALA A 194 -18.16 -17.73 -15.82
CA ALA A 194 -17.70 -18.94 -15.15
C ALA A 194 -16.18 -18.94 -14.90
N LYS A 195 -15.40 -18.34 -15.82
CA LYS A 195 -13.93 -18.30 -15.73
C LYS A 195 -13.39 -17.16 -14.85
N ASN A 196 -14.19 -16.11 -14.59
CA ASN A 196 -13.78 -14.98 -13.74
C ASN A 196 -14.66 -14.82 -12.48
N LYS A 197 -15.33 -15.90 -12.05
CA LYS A 197 -16.26 -15.87 -10.91
C LYS A 197 -15.61 -15.26 -9.67
N LEU A 198 -14.35 -15.60 -9.40
CA LEU A 198 -13.61 -15.11 -8.25
C LEU A 198 -13.33 -13.60 -8.35
N GLN A 199 -12.89 -13.10 -9.50
CA GLN A 199 -12.67 -11.67 -9.74
C GLN A 199 -13.96 -10.86 -9.66
N ILE A 200 -15.08 -11.39 -10.20
CA ILE A 200 -16.39 -10.73 -10.16
C ILE A 200 -16.92 -10.65 -8.72
N ILE A 201 -16.82 -11.74 -7.95
CA ILE A 201 -17.19 -11.75 -6.52
C ILE A 201 -16.33 -10.74 -5.77
N PHE A 202 -15.01 -10.76 -5.98
CA PHE A 202 -14.09 -9.84 -5.33
C PHE A 202 -14.44 -8.38 -5.64
N LEU A 203 -14.68 -8.04 -6.91
CA LEU A 203 -15.04 -6.68 -7.32
C LEU A 203 -16.38 -6.24 -6.72
N THR A 204 -17.37 -7.12 -6.73
CA THR A 204 -18.70 -6.83 -6.16
C THR A 204 -18.59 -6.56 -4.66
N VAL A 205 -17.90 -7.43 -3.92
CA VAL A 205 -17.68 -7.24 -2.48
C VAL A 205 -16.85 -5.99 -2.20
N SER A 206 -15.85 -5.70 -3.03
CA SER A 206 -15.03 -4.48 -2.91
C SER A 206 -15.87 -3.22 -3.01
N VAL A 207 -16.76 -3.13 -4.00
CA VAL A 207 -17.68 -1.99 -4.15
C VAL A 207 -18.61 -1.88 -2.94
N LEU A 208 -19.21 -2.99 -2.49
CA LEU A 208 -20.07 -2.99 -1.31
C LEU A 208 -19.31 -2.49 -0.07
N LEU A 209 -18.09 -2.99 0.17
CA LEU A 209 -17.28 -2.57 1.32
C LEU A 209 -16.98 -1.06 1.28
N LEU A 210 -16.57 -0.53 0.14
CA LEU A 210 -16.23 0.89 0.00
C LEU A 210 -17.47 1.80 0.13
N VAL A 211 -18.61 1.39 -0.42
CA VAL A 211 -19.86 2.18 -0.35
C VAL A 211 -20.43 2.20 1.06
N PHE A 212 -20.53 1.04 1.72
CA PHE A 212 -21.14 0.95 3.04
C PHE A 212 -20.22 1.37 4.19
N PHE A 213 -18.93 1.05 4.11
CA PHE A 213 -17.98 1.27 5.22
C PHE A 213 -17.01 2.45 4.99
N LYS A 214 -17.05 3.12 3.83
CA LYS A 214 -16.21 4.29 3.50
C LYS A 214 -14.73 4.02 3.78
N ALA A 215 -14.09 4.80 4.66
CA ALA A 215 -12.67 4.66 5.02
C ALA A 215 -12.37 3.27 5.63
N LEU A 216 -13.29 2.71 6.42
CA LEU A 216 -13.16 1.35 6.98
C LEU A 216 -13.29 0.26 5.90
N GLY A 217 -13.95 0.57 4.77
CA GLY A 217 -14.04 -0.34 3.63
C GLY A 217 -12.67 -0.68 3.02
N ILE A 218 -11.72 0.25 3.08
CA ILE A 218 -10.37 0.10 2.50
C ILE A 218 -9.56 -1.01 3.19
N PRO A 219 -9.34 -0.99 4.53
CA PRO A 219 -8.60 -2.05 5.20
C PRO A 219 -9.36 -3.38 5.17
N LEU A 220 -10.69 -3.36 5.26
CA LEU A 220 -11.51 -4.57 5.13
C LEU A 220 -11.35 -5.23 3.75
N LEU A 221 -11.33 -4.43 2.69
CA LEU A 221 -11.12 -4.93 1.32
C LEU A 221 -9.75 -5.60 1.18
N ILE A 222 -8.71 -4.99 1.74
CA ILE A 222 -7.34 -5.52 1.65
C ILE A 222 -7.20 -6.81 2.47
N LEU A 223 -7.76 -6.86 3.68
CA LEU A 223 -7.81 -8.08 4.47
C LEU A 223 -8.61 -9.19 3.78
N PHE A 224 -9.74 -8.83 3.16
CA PHE A 224 -10.54 -9.75 2.35
C PHE A 224 -9.76 -10.29 1.15
N TYR A 225 -9.00 -9.43 0.45
CA TYR A 225 -8.14 -9.82 -0.66
C TYR A 225 -7.07 -10.84 -0.23
N ILE A 226 -6.39 -10.58 0.89
CA ILE A 226 -5.38 -11.49 1.46
C ILE A 226 -6.02 -12.82 1.85
N LEU A 227 -7.13 -12.78 2.59
CA LEU A 227 -7.84 -13.98 3.05
C LEU A 227 -8.27 -14.84 1.86
N LEU A 228 -8.88 -14.22 0.85
CA LEU A 228 -9.34 -14.91 -0.34
C LEU A 228 -8.17 -15.53 -1.09
N SER A 229 -7.03 -14.83 -1.21
CA SER A 229 -5.81 -15.38 -1.82
C SER A 229 -5.30 -16.62 -1.11
N VAL A 230 -5.20 -16.58 0.23
CA VAL A 230 -4.75 -17.73 1.04
C VAL A 230 -5.70 -18.93 0.88
N LEU A 231 -7.01 -18.69 0.89
CA LEU A 231 -8.01 -19.76 0.74
C LEU A 231 -8.00 -20.39 -0.66
N THR A 232 -7.69 -19.60 -1.69
CA THR A 232 -7.69 -20.09 -3.07
C THR A 232 -6.44 -20.94 -3.36
N ASN A 233 -5.27 -20.55 -2.85
CA ASN A 233 -4.04 -21.32 -3.03
C ASN A 233 -4.06 -22.68 -2.32
N LYS A 234 -4.78 -22.80 -1.19
CA LYS A 234 -4.98 -24.09 -0.52
C LYS A 234 -5.76 -25.11 -1.35
N LYS A 235 -6.48 -24.68 -2.40
CA LYS A 235 -7.21 -25.59 -3.31
C LYS A 235 -6.39 -26.01 -4.52
N SER A 236 -5.21 -25.44 -4.73
CA SER A 236 -4.31 -25.76 -5.86
C SER A 236 -3.10 -26.64 -5.46
N ILE A 237 -3.07 -27.12 -4.22
CA ILE A 237 -2.11 -28.10 -3.69
C ILE A 237 -2.92 -29.34 -3.34
#